data_AF-A0A0Q6WJK7-F1
#
_entry.id   AF-A0A0Q6WJK7-F1
#
_cell.length_a   1.000
_cell.length_b   1.000
_cell.length_c   1.000
_cell.angle_alpha   90.00
_cell.angle_beta   90.00
_cell.angle_gamma   90.00
#
_symmetry.space_group_name_H-M   'P 1'
#
loop_
_entity.id
_entity.type
_entity.pdbx_description
1 polymer ?
#
loop_
_entity_poly.entity_id
_entity_poly.type
_entity_poly.pdbx_seq_one_letter_code
_entity_poly.pdbx_strand_id
1 'polypeptide(L)'
;MLQEYEIRQRFIRVGRAIGEAAQACSAERNLPGELRDCIHKLDRQADAAHQVLEPYDVTRLRKMVDALEVLGERAQRVCRNMPALTAQMRSAVQHVHDELAELKHDLR
;
A
#
# COMPACT_ATOMS: atom_id res chain seq x y z
N MET A 1 -7.51 -18.54 16.19
CA MET A 1 -6.08 -18.24 15.97
C MET A 1 -5.56 -18.61 14.57
N LEU A 2 -6.41 -18.93 13.58
CA LEU A 2 -5.98 -19.02 12.17
C LEU A 2 -6.07 -17.66 11.47
N GLN A 3 -7.18 -16.94 11.71
CA GLN A 3 -7.49 -15.65 11.09
C GLN A 3 -6.47 -14.54 11.39
N GLU A 4 -5.94 -14.48 12.61
CA GLU A 4 -4.88 -13.52 12.97
C GLU A 4 -3.59 -13.78 12.19
N TYR A 5 -3.18 -15.04 12.09
CA TYR A 5 -2.02 -15.42 11.29
C TYR A 5 -2.26 -15.13 9.79
N GLU A 6 -3.47 -15.48 9.32
CA GLU A 6 -4.13 -15.07 8.08
C GLU A 6 -3.78 -13.63 7.66
N ILE A 7 -4.30 -12.73 8.50
CA ILE A 7 -4.24 -11.28 8.33
C ILE A 7 -2.82 -10.76 8.47
N ARG A 8 -2.02 -11.29 9.41
CA ARG A 8 -0.62 -10.91 9.59
C ARG A 8 0.21 -11.23 8.34
N GLN A 9 0.01 -12.41 7.74
CA GLN A 9 0.67 -12.78 6.48
C GLN A 9 0.26 -11.87 5.33
N ARG A 10 -1.03 -11.52 5.21
CA ARG A 10 -1.48 -10.55 4.19
C ARG A 10 -0.90 -9.16 4.42
N PHE A 11 -0.79 -8.74 5.66
CA PHE A 11 -0.17 -7.46 6.00
C PHE A 11 1.30 -7.39 5.55
N ILE A 12 2.05 -8.48 5.72
CA ILE A 12 3.44 -8.58 5.24
C ILE A 12 3.51 -8.47 3.71
N ARG A 13 2.53 -9.03 2.97
CA ARG A 13 2.46 -8.90 1.50
C ARG A 13 2.20 -7.47 1.08
N VAL A 14 1.26 -6.78 1.72
CA VAL A 14 1.00 -5.35 1.52
C VAL A 14 2.26 -4.52 1.75
N GLY A 15 2.96 -4.75 2.87
CA GLY A 15 4.21 -4.05 3.18
C GLY A 15 5.29 -4.27 2.11
N ARG A 16 5.43 -5.49 1.62
CA ARG A 16 6.35 -5.80 0.51
C ARG A 16 5.99 -5.07 -0.78
N ALA A 17 4.72 -5.11 -1.18
CA ALA A 17 4.25 -4.42 -2.39
C ALA A 17 4.49 -2.90 -2.31
N ILE A 18 4.26 -2.32 -1.12
CA ILE A 18 4.51 -0.89 -0.87
C ILE A 18 6.02 -0.59 -0.97
N GLY A 19 6.88 -1.43 -0.39
CA GLY A 19 8.33 -1.28 -0.50
C GLY A 19 8.85 -1.40 -1.94
N GLU A 20 8.26 -2.28 -2.75
CA GLU A 20 8.57 -2.38 -4.19
C GLU A 20 8.14 -1.12 -4.95
N ALA A 21 6.96 -0.55 -4.64
CA ALA A 21 6.52 0.71 -5.19
C ALA A 21 7.39 1.89 -4.76
N ALA A 22 7.88 1.91 -3.51
CA ALA A 22 8.80 2.93 -3.01
C ALA A 22 10.18 2.87 -3.70
N GLN A 23 10.66 1.66 -3.98
CA GLN A 23 11.89 1.46 -4.76
C GLN A 23 11.72 1.91 -6.21
N ALA A 24 10.62 1.54 -6.88
CA ALA A 24 10.31 1.99 -8.23
C ALA A 24 10.17 3.52 -8.30
N CYS A 25 9.48 4.12 -7.32
CA CYS A 25 9.34 5.56 -7.13
C CYS A 25 10.70 6.27 -7.06
N SER A 26 11.65 5.69 -6.31
CA SER A 26 13.00 6.26 -6.14
C SER A 26 13.85 6.17 -7.41
N ALA A 27 13.62 5.16 -8.26
CA ALA A 27 14.29 5.01 -9.54
C ALA A 27 13.74 5.94 -10.64
N GLU A 28 12.51 6.45 -10.48
CA GLU A 28 11.85 7.33 -11.46
C GLU A 28 12.19 8.81 -11.28
N ARG A 29 12.87 9.39 -12.27
CA ARG A 29 13.28 10.81 -12.25
C ARG A 29 12.12 11.79 -12.47
N ASN A 30 11.14 11.43 -13.30
CA ASN A 30 10.06 12.32 -13.73
C ASN A 30 8.74 12.01 -13.03
N LEU A 31 8.80 11.46 -11.81
CA LEU A 31 7.61 11.09 -11.07
C LEU A 31 6.83 12.33 -10.61
N PRO A 32 5.50 12.38 -10.80
CA PRO A 32 4.68 13.45 -10.27
C PRO A 32 4.84 13.60 -8.76
N GLY A 33 4.91 14.83 -8.27
CA GLY A 33 5.00 15.11 -6.83
C GLY A 33 3.87 14.45 -6.05
N GLU A 34 2.65 14.47 -6.58
CA GLU A 34 1.49 13.83 -5.96
C GLU A 34 1.64 12.31 -5.83
N LEU A 35 2.15 11.63 -6.87
CA LEU A 35 2.36 10.19 -6.82
C LEU A 35 3.48 9.84 -5.84
N ARG A 36 4.59 10.59 -5.88
CA ARG A 36 5.68 10.47 -4.91
C ARG A 36 5.19 10.60 -3.48
N ASP A 37 4.35 11.61 -3.21
CA ASP A 37 3.79 11.84 -1.89
C ASP A 37 2.86 10.71 -1.44
N CYS A 38 2.06 10.14 -2.35
CA CYS A 38 1.22 8.99 -2.02
C CYS A 38 2.05 7.77 -1.64
N ILE A 39 3.07 7.44 -2.44
CA ILE A 39 3.96 6.30 -2.17
C ILE A 39 4.73 6.48 -0.87
N HIS A 40 5.31 7.65 -0.61
CA HIS A 40 6.01 7.90 0.65
C HIS A 40 5.08 7.82 1.88
N LYS A 41 3.80 8.21 1.75
CA LYS A 41 2.83 8.07 2.83
C LYS A 41 2.42 6.63 3.04
N LEU A 42 2.24 5.85 1.97
CA LEU A 42 1.99 4.41 2.04
C LEU A 42 3.12 3.70 2.78
N ASP A 43 4.36 3.96 2.38
CA ASP A 43 5.58 3.37 2.96
C ASP A 43 5.68 3.63 4.47
N ARG A 44 5.57 4.90 4.87
CA ARG A 44 5.59 5.28 6.30
C ARG A 44 4.44 4.67 7.11
N GLN A 45 3.25 4.56 6.53
CA GLN A 45 2.11 3.96 7.22
C GLN A 45 2.25 2.44 7.33
N ALA A 46 2.80 1.77 6.32
CA ALA A 46 3.11 0.35 6.36
C ALA A 46 4.19 0.02 7.41
N ASP A 47 5.21 0.86 7.53
CA ASP A 47 6.22 0.73 8.59
C ASP A 47 5.63 0.94 9.99
N ALA A 48 4.77 1.96 10.15
CA ALA A 48 4.07 2.19 11.42
C ALA A 48 3.13 1.04 11.77
N ALA A 49 2.52 0.41 10.77
CA ALA A 49 1.61 -0.70 10.93
C ALA A 49 2.24 -1.96 11.52
N HIS A 50 3.52 -2.20 11.21
CA HIS A 50 4.25 -3.30 11.83
C HIS A 50 4.28 -3.19 13.37
N GLN A 51 4.24 -1.97 13.92
CA GLN A 51 4.17 -1.73 15.36
C GLN A 51 2.76 -1.93 15.95
N VAL A 52 1.72 -1.97 15.09
CA VAL A 52 0.32 -2.13 15.48
C VAL A 52 -0.14 -3.58 15.41
N LEU A 53 0.61 -4.44 14.73
CA LEU A 53 0.33 -5.89 14.66
C LEU A 53 0.54 -6.62 16.00
N GLU A 54 1.18 -5.98 16.97
CA GLU A 54 1.38 -6.50 18.33
C GLU A 54 1.14 -5.38 19.36
N PRO A 55 0.02 -5.38 20.11
CA PRO A 55 -1.04 -6.39 20.18
C PRO A 55 -2.00 -6.38 18.97
N TYR A 56 -2.57 -7.54 18.64
CA TYR A 56 -3.50 -7.71 17.51
C TYR A 56 -4.85 -6.99 17.75
N ASP A 57 -4.87 -5.69 17.46
CA ASP A 57 -6.07 -4.84 17.52
C ASP A 57 -6.69 -4.68 16.13
N VAL A 58 -7.72 -5.48 15.87
CA VAL A 58 -8.46 -5.49 14.59
C VAL A 58 -9.09 -4.12 14.28
N THR A 59 -9.53 -3.37 15.28
CA THR A 59 -10.17 -2.06 15.06
C THR A 59 -9.13 -1.06 14.57
N ARG A 60 -7.95 -1.06 15.18
CA ARG A 60 -6.84 -0.19 14.79
C ARG A 60 -6.28 -0.60 13.43
N LEU A 61 -6.20 -1.90 13.17
CA LEU A 61 -5.78 -2.46 11.89
C LEU A 61 -6.73 -2.05 10.75
N ARG A 62 -8.05 -2.18 10.94
CA ARG A 62 -9.07 -1.74 9.96
C ARG A 62 -8.91 -0.28 9.57
N LYS A 63 -8.84 0.62 10.56
CA LYS A 63 -8.67 2.07 10.31
C LYS A 63 -7.41 2.39 9.52
N MET A 64 -6.34 1.65 9.76
CA MET A 64 -5.07 1.82 9.08
C MET A 64 -5.11 1.28 7.65
N VAL A 65 -5.76 0.13 7.42
CA VAL A 65 -5.98 -0.41 6.07
C VAL A 65 -6.88 0.52 5.25
N ASP A 66 -7.93 1.10 5.85
CA ASP A 66 -8.76 2.11 5.19
C ASP A 66 -7.93 3.35 4.77
N ALA A 67 -7.01 3.80 5.64
CA ALA A 67 -6.13 4.93 5.32
C ALA A 67 -5.14 4.61 4.18
N LEU A 68 -4.57 3.40 4.18
CA LEU A 68 -3.69 2.91 3.11
C LEU A 68 -4.44 2.78 1.78
N GLU A 69 -5.66 2.24 1.79
CA GLU A 69 -6.49 2.07 0.59
C GLU A 69 -6.79 3.44 -0.07
N VAL A 70 -7.17 4.46 0.71
CA VAL A 70 -7.39 5.81 0.19
C VAL A 70 -6.13 6.37 -0.52
N LEU A 71 -4.94 6.11 0.04
CA LEU A 71 -3.68 6.50 -0.59
C LEU A 71 -3.39 5.67 -1.86
N GLY A 72 -3.63 4.36 -1.82
CA GLY A 72 -3.46 3.45 -2.95
C GLY A 72 -4.37 3.81 -4.13
N GLU A 73 -5.65 4.08 -3.88
CA GLU A 73 -6.60 4.57 -4.89
C GLU A 73 -6.18 5.91 -5.48
N ARG A 74 -5.66 6.83 -4.66
CA ARG A 74 -5.14 8.10 -5.15
C ARG A 74 -3.92 7.91 -6.04
N ALA A 75 -2.96 7.09 -5.62
CA ALA A 75 -1.79 6.73 -6.44
C ALA A 75 -2.22 6.11 -7.77
N GLN A 76 -3.17 5.16 -7.74
CA GLN A 76 -3.69 4.50 -8.93
C GLN A 76 -4.36 5.48 -9.90
N ARG A 77 -5.14 6.44 -9.39
CA ARG A 77 -5.75 7.51 -10.21
C ARG A 77 -4.69 8.37 -10.91
N VAL A 78 -3.65 8.77 -10.19
CA VAL A 78 -2.53 9.54 -10.78
C VAL A 78 -1.84 8.73 -11.89
N CYS A 79 -1.58 7.43 -11.65
CA CYS A 79 -1.01 6.53 -12.65
C CYS A 79 -1.89 6.36 -13.90
N ARG A 80 -3.21 6.26 -13.74
CA ARG A 80 -4.16 6.16 -14.86
C ARG A 80 -4.19 7.43 -15.70
N ASN A 81 -4.08 8.59 -15.06
CA ASN A 81 -4.14 9.89 -15.72
C ASN A 81 -2.81 10.33 -16.34
N MET A 82 -1.73 9.54 -16.19
CA MET A 82 -0.41 9.89 -16.70
C MET A 82 0.14 8.83 -17.68
N PRO A 83 0.07 9.09 -18.99
CA PRO A 83 0.57 8.17 -20.02
C PRO A 83 2.10 8.04 -20.05
N ALA A 84 2.84 9.00 -19.48
CA ALA A 84 4.31 9.02 -19.49
C ALA A 84 4.97 8.15 -18.39
N LEU A 85 4.17 7.60 -17.47
CA LEU A 85 4.66 6.77 -16.37
C LEU A 85 5.13 5.40 -16.86
N THR A 86 6.21 4.88 -16.29
CA THR A 86 6.77 3.59 -16.73
C THR A 86 5.81 2.45 -16.44
N ALA A 87 5.92 1.36 -17.21
CA ALA A 87 5.14 0.16 -16.95
C ALA A 87 5.43 -0.44 -15.56
N GLN A 88 6.68 -0.34 -15.10
CA GLN A 88 7.11 -0.83 -13.80
C GLN A 88 6.36 -0.12 -12.67
N MET A 89 6.30 1.21 -12.69
CA MET A 89 5.63 1.96 -11.63
C MET A 89 4.11 1.79 -11.66
N ARG A 90 3.51 1.65 -12.85
CA ARG A 90 2.08 1.30 -12.94
C ARG A 90 1.79 -0.05 -12.34
N SER A 91 2.62 -1.05 -12.66
CA SER A 91 2.47 -2.40 -12.12
C SER A 91 2.63 -2.40 -10.60
N ALA A 92 3.62 -1.69 -10.07
CA ALA A 92 3.85 -1.60 -8.62
C ALA A 92 2.67 -0.92 -7.90
N VAL A 93 2.16 0.19 -8.43
CA VAL A 93 0.99 0.89 -7.86
C VAL A 93 -0.27 0.04 -7.93
N GLN A 94 -0.46 -0.67 -9.05
CA GLN A 94 -1.60 -1.58 -9.21
C GLN A 94 -1.51 -2.74 -8.20
N HIS A 95 -0.34 -3.34 -8.03
CA HIS A 95 -0.14 -4.42 -7.08
C HIS A 95 -0.40 -3.98 -5.63
N VAL A 96 0.09 -2.80 -5.23
CA VAL A 96 -0.24 -2.21 -3.92
C VAL A 96 -1.75 -2.06 -3.71
N HIS A 97 -2.44 -1.55 -4.72
CA HIS A 97 -3.90 -1.37 -4.65
C HIS A 97 -4.63 -2.70 -4.50
N ASP A 98 -4.23 -3.73 -5.26
CA ASP A 98 -4.86 -5.05 -5.23
C ASP A 98 -4.67 -5.73 -3.87
N GLU A 99 -3.45 -5.72 -3.32
CA GLU A 99 -3.16 -6.29 -1.99
C GLU A 99 -3.93 -5.57 -0.87
N LEU A 100 -4.08 -4.24 -0.97
CA LEU A 100 -4.87 -3.46 -0.01
C LEU A 100 -6.36 -3.77 -0.08
N ALA A 101 -6.90 -3.88 -1.30
CA ALA A 101 -8.30 -4.23 -1.53
C ALA A 101 -8.62 -5.62 -0.99
N GLU A 102 -7.72 -6.59 -1.24
CA GLU A 102 -7.83 -7.94 -0.68
C GLU A 102 -7.78 -7.93 0.85
N LEU A 103 -6.77 -7.28 1.45
CA LEU A 103 -6.63 -7.20 2.91
C LEU A 103 -7.86 -6.55 3.56
N LYS A 104 -8.39 -5.47 2.96
CA LYS A 104 -9.62 -4.83 3.44
C LYS A 104 -10.80 -5.77 3.36
N HIS A 105 -10.90 -6.58 2.31
CA HIS A 105 -11.96 -7.57 2.16
C HIS A 105 -11.94 -8.61 3.29
N ASP A 106 -10.78 -9.16 3.66
CA ASP A 106 -10.70 -10.15 4.74
C ASP A 106 -10.91 -9.56 6.13
N LEU A 107 -10.70 -8.24 6.24
CA LEU A 107 -10.94 -7.51 7.46
C LEU A 107 -12.41 -7.13 7.64
N ARG A 108 -13.33 -7.38 6.71
CA ARG A 108 -14.76 -7.10 6.91
C ARG A 108 -15.39 -8.06 7.92
#